data_AF-A0A973GVR5-F1
#
_entry.id   AF-A0A973GVR5-F1
#
_cell.length_a   1.000
_cell.length_b   1.000
_cell.length_c   1.000
_cell.angle_alpha   90.00
_cell.angle_beta   90.00
_cell.angle_gamma   90.00
#
_symmetry.space_group_name_H-M   'P 1'
#
loop_
_entity.id
_entity.type
_entity.pdbx_description
1 polymer ?
#
loop_
_entity_poly.entity_id
_entity_poly.type
_entity_poly.pdbx_seq_one_letter_code
_entity_poly.pdbx_strand_id
1 'polypeptide(L)'
;MIRTHILDCHLPRSEADALNRESGRVYTDVLVWHYRIYRRTGHWLSQGAAEKLNDSLSPTTLHAHSRDAAQQAFYKACKTAARQPQTRQSRRDGLGYSGWAHQDTPPVLPSLGITLVHELIC
;
A
#
# COMPACT_ATOMS: atom_id res chain seq x y z
N MET A 1 -4.59 6.29 29.31
CA MET A 1 -5.85 6.80 28.73
C MET A 1 -5.52 7.53 27.43
N ILE A 2 -5.93 7.02 26.27
CA ILE A 2 -5.79 7.74 24.99
C ILE A 2 -7.02 8.64 24.84
N ARG A 3 -6.82 9.93 24.54
CA ARG A 3 -7.89 10.89 24.27
C ARG A 3 -7.92 11.19 22.77
N THR A 4 -9.06 10.97 22.13
CA THR A 4 -9.26 11.30 20.71
C THR A 4 -9.74 12.73 20.60
N HIS A 5 -9.07 13.53 19.78
CA HIS A 5 -9.45 14.89 19.46
C HIS A 5 -9.88 14.96 18.00
N ILE A 6 -11.01 15.60 17.73
CA ILE A 6 -11.43 15.96 16.38
C ILE A 6 -10.87 17.35 16.11
N LEU A 7 -10.07 17.49 15.05
CA LEU A 7 -9.52 18.75 14.60
C LEU A 7 -10.21 19.11 13.28
N ASP A 8 -10.71 20.33 13.19
CA ASP A 8 -11.35 20.81 11.96
C ASP A 8 -10.30 20.96 10.85
N CYS A 9 -10.64 20.47 9.66
CA CYS A 9 -9.81 20.68 8.48
C CYS A 9 -10.05 22.10 7.96
N HIS A 10 -9.02 22.92 7.99
CA HIS A 10 -9.09 24.32 7.54
C HIS A 10 -8.84 24.48 6.04
N LEU A 11 -8.56 23.37 5.33
CA LEU A 11 -8.35 23.39 3.88
C LEU A 11 -9.69 23.42 3.14
N PRO A 12 -9.78 24.14 2.00
CA PRO A 12 -10.88 23.98 1.07
C PRO A 12 -11.04 22.51 0.68
N ARG A 13 -12.29 22.02 0.63
CA ARG A 13 -12.57 20.62 0.30
C ARG A 13 -11.92 20.16 -1.00
N SER A 14 -11.92 21.00 -2.03
CA SER A 14 -11.30 20.70 -3.33
C SER A 14 -9.80 20.45 -3.22
N GLU A 15 -9.12 21.17 -2.33
CA GLU A 15 -7.68 21.01 -2.07
C GLU A 15 -7.41 19.73 -1.28
N ALA A 16 -8.21 19.48 -0.24
CA ALA A 16 -8.13 18.23 0.52
C ALA A 16 -8.37 17.00 -0.38
N ASP A 17 -9.35 17.05 -1.27
CA ASP A 17 -9.65 15.99 -2.23
C ASP A 17 -8.51 15.80 -3.25
N ALA A 18 -7.86 16.89 -3.68
CA ALA A 18 -6.69 16.82 -4.57
C ALA A 18 -5.49 16.17 -3.87
N LEU A 19 -5.20 16.55 -2.63
CA LEU A 19 -4.13 15.95 -1.82
C LEU A 19 -4.41 14.46 -1.54
N ASN A 20 -5.66 14.10 -1.24
CA ASN A 20 -6.07 12.71 -1.05
C ASN A 20 -5.86 11.90 -2.33
N ARG A 21 -6.24 12.44 -3.49
CA ARG A 21 -6.03 11.77 -4.78
C ARG A 21 -4.53 11.57 -5.06
N GLU A 22 -3.71 12.58 -4.81
CA GLU A 22 -2.26 12.47 -4.98
C GLU A 22 -1.66 11.43 -4.02
N SER A 23 -2.14 11.35 -2.78
CA SER A 23 -1.72 10.31 -1.83
C SER A 23 -2.04 8.90 -2.34
N GLY A 24 -3.22 8.71 -2.95
CA GLY A 24 -3.60 7.46 -3.58
C GLY A 24 -2.75 7.11 -4.80
N ARG A 25 -2.35 8.12 -5.59
CA ARG A 25 -1.42 7.94 -6.71
C ARG A 25 -0.05 7.47 -6.22
N VAL A 26 0.54 8.12 -5.21
CA VAL A 26 1.83 7.73 -4.62
C VAL A 26 1.77 6.32 -4.01
N TYR A 27 0.69 5.99 -3.30
CA TYR A 27 0.46 4.63 -2.80
C TYR A 27 0.46 3.59 -3.94
N THR A 28 -0.25 3.90 -5.02
CA THR A 28 -0.37 3.02 -6.19
C THR A 28 0.98 2.85 -6.89
N ASP A 29 1.76 3.91 -7.04
CA ASP A 29 3.11 3.86 -7.62
C ASP A 29 4.00 2.89 -6.84
N VAL A 30 3.99 3.00 -5.50
CA VAL A 30 4.76 2.12 -4.61
C VAL A 30 4.35 0.66 -4.82
N LEU A 31 3.04 0.39 -4.81
CA LEU A 31 2.49 -0.95 -5.04
C LEU A 31 2.95 -1.50 -6.40
N VAL A 32 2.76 -0.74 -7.48
CA VAL A 32 3.07 -1.17 -8.85
C VAL A 32 4.55 -1.47 -9.01
N TRP A 33 5.43 -0.56 -8.58
CA TRP A 33 6.87 -0.76 -8.69
C TRP A 33 7.36 -1.92 -7.84
N HIS A 34 6.81 -2.07 -6.63
CA HIS A 34 7.14 -3.19 -5.76
C HIS A 34 6.82 -4.52 -6.43
N TYR A 35 5.59 -4.69 -6.95
CA TYR A 35 5.20 -5.93 -7.62
C TYR A 35 5.92 -6.15 -8.95
N ARG A 36 6.30 -5.08 -9.68
CA ARG A 36 7.13 -5.21 -10.89
C ARG A 36 8.51 -5.77 -10.56
N ILE A 37 9.14 -5.28 -9.50
CA ILE A 37 10.46 -5.74 -9.06
C ILE A 37 10.36 -7.18 -8.56
N TYR A 38 9.40 -7.45 -7.67
CA TYR A 38 9.18 -8.80 -7.14
C TYR A 38 8.97 -9.84 -8.25
N ARG A 39 8.14 -9.55 -9.26
CA ARG A 39 7.91 -10.47 -10.38
C ARG A 39 9.14 -10.72 -11.25
N ARG A 40 10.03 -9.74 -11.37
CA ARG A 40 11.24 -9.84 -12.21
C ARG A 40 12.41 -10.49 -11.49
N THR A 41 12.57 -10.20 -10.20
CA THR A 41 13.77 -10.60 -9.45
C THR A 41 13.50 -11.66 -8.40
N GLY A 42 12.23 -11.88 -8.02
CA GLY A 42 11.85 -12.71 -6.88
C GLY A 42 12.09 -12.06 -5.51
N HIS A 43 12.63 -10.83 -5.48
CA HIS A 43 13.00 -10.16 -4.23
C HIS A 43 11.90 -9.21 -3.76
N TRP A 44 11.54 -9.32 -2.48
CA TRP A 44 10.68 -8.37 -1.81
C TRP A 44 11.50 -7.19 -1.30
N LEU A 45 11.17 -5.96 -1.69
CA LEU A 45 11.96 -4.80 -1.28
C LEU A 45 11.72 -4.46 0.19
N SER A 46 12.79 -4.18 0.93
CA SER A 46 12.67 -3.55 2.24
C SER A 46 11.99 -2.19 2.10
N GLN A 47 11.29 -1.75 3.15
CA GLN A 47 10.55 -0.49 3.16
C GLN A 47 11.45 0.69 2.74
N GLY A 48 12.62 0.84 3.36
CA GLY A 48 13.53 1.94 3.03
C GLY A 48 14.11 1.86 1.62
N ALA A 49 14.23 0.67 1.01
CA ALA A 49 14.66 0.54 -0.38
C ALA A 49 13.56 1.01 -1.35
N ALA A 50 12.30 0.67 -1.07
CA ALA A 50 11.18 1.14 -1.88
C ALA A 50 10.90 2.63 -1.72
N GLU A 51 11.07 3.20 -0.52
CA GLU A 51 10.95 4.65 -0.30
C GLU A 51 11.98 5.40 -1.16
N LYS A 52 13.27 5.03 -1.06
CA LYS A 52 14.34 5.61 -1.90
C LYS A 52 14.09 5.47 -3.40
N LEU A 53 13.59 4.31 -3.83
CA LEU A 53 13.25 4.09 -5.23
C LEU A 53 12.12 5.02 -5.67
N ASN A 54 11.01 5.07 -4.93
CA ASN A 54 9.87 5.92 -5.29
C ASN A 54 10.23 7.41 -5.23
N ASP A 55 11.09 7.81 -4.30
CA ASP A 55 11.69 9.15 -4.22
C ASP A 55 12.40 9.57 -5.50
N SER A 56 13.10 8.62 -6.13
CA SER A 56 13.79 8.85 -7.39
C SER A 56 12.89 8.83 -8.63
N LEU A 57 11.76 8.10 -8.59
CA LEU A 57 10.94 7.81 -9.77
C LEU A 57 9.83 8.82 -10.01
N SER A 58 9.17 9.28 -8.94
CA SER A 58 7.95 10.08 -9.07
C SER A 58 8.09 11.40 -8.33
N PRO A 59 8.01 12.55 -9.02
CA PRO A 59 7.71 13.81 -8.34
C PRO A 59 6.29 13.75 -7.76
N THR A 60 6.04 14.51 -6.71
CA THR A 60 4.72 14.62 -6.08
C THR A 60 4.49 16.04 -5.59
N THR A 61 3.23 16.45 -5.53
CA THR A 61 2.83 17.72 -4.90
C THR A 61 2.70 17.60 -3.39
N LEU A 62 2.80 16.40 -2.83
CA LEU A 62 2.78 16.17 -1.39
C LEU A 62 4.06 16.69 -0.71
N HIS A 63 3.88 17.27 0.47
CA HIS A 63 4.99 17.54 1.37
C HIS A 63 5.70 16.24 1.77
N ALA A 64 7.00 16.31 2.08
CA ALA A 64 7.86 15.15 2.35
C ALA A 64 7.22 14.16 3.35
N HIS A 65 6.71 14.65 4.49
CA HIS A 65 6.06 13.78 5.48
C HIS A 65 4.76 13.12 4.99
N SER A 66 3.99 13.79 4.13
CA SER A 66 2.76 13.23 3.55
C SER A 66 3.09 12.18 2.49
N ARG A 67 4.16 12.40 1.71
CA ARG A 67 4.71 11.41 0.78
C ARG A 67 5.16 10.16 1.53
N ASP A 68 5.98 10.31 2.58
CA ASP A 68 6.44 9.20 3.40
C ASP A 68 5.24 8.41 3.97
N ALA A 69 4.24 9.11 4.51
CA ALA A 69 3.05 8.48 5.05
C ALA A 69 2.31 7.62 4.00
N ALA A 70 2.17 8.12 2.76
CA ALA A 70 1.55 7.37 1.66
C ALA A 70 2.36 6.14 1.26
N GLN A 71 3.68 6.25 1.15
CA GLN A 71 4.56 5.12 0.84
C GLN A 71 4.54 4.05 1.95
N GLN A 72 4.57 4.47 3.20
CA GLN A 72 4.52 3.58 4.36
C GLN A 72 3.16 2.89 4.53
N ALA A 73 2.09 3.51 4.06
CA ALA A 73 0.75 2.92 4.12
C ALA A 73 0.67 1.59 3.38
N PHE A 74 1.40 1.44 2.26
CA PHE A 74 1.51 0.15 1.55
C PHE A 74 2.09 -0.94 2.45
N TYR A 75 3.25 -0.68 3.06
CA TYR A 75 3.90 -1.65 3.95
C TYR A 75 3.08 -1.95 5.22
N LYS A 76 2.39 -0.96 5.76
CA LYS A 76 1.44 -1.16 6.87
C LYS A 76 0.25 -2.03 6.45
N ALA A 77 -0.28 -1.84 5.25
CA ALA A 77 -1.35 -2.66 4.71
C ALA A 77 -0.91 -4.13 4.56
N CYS A 78 0.29 -4.37 4.01
CA CYS A 78 0.87 -5.71 3.90
C CYS A 78 1.03 -6.38 5.28
N LYS A 79 1.58 -5.65 6.27
CA LYS A 79 1.72 -6.13 7.66
C LYS A 79 0.37 -6.41 8.32
N THR A 80 -0.65 -5.62 7.98
CA THR A 80 -2.01 -5.78 8.53
C THR A 80 -2.69 -7.01 7.94
N ALA A 81 -2.62 -7.19 6.62
CA ALA A 81 -3.14 -8.39 5.95
C ALA A 81 -2.48 -9.68 6.47
N ALA A 82 -1.17 -9.63 6.69
CA ALA A 82 -0.39 -10.73 7.28
C ALA A 82 -0.88 -11.14 8.69
N ARG A 83 -1.31 -10.17 9.50
CA ARG A 83 -1.70 -10.37 10.91
C ARG A 83 -3.18 -10.69 11.10
N GLN A 84 -4.02 -10.47 10.09
CA GLN A 84 -5.46 -10.71 10.22
C GLN A 84 -5.74 -12.22 10.33
N PRO A 85 -6.40 -12.66 11.43
CA PRO A 85 -6.82 -14.05 11.57
C PRO A 85 -7.80 -14.40 10.44
N GLN A 86 -7.54 -15.50 9.75
CA GLN A 86 -8.44 -15.96 8.69
C GLN A 86 -9.80 -16.34 9.26
N THR A 87 -10.84 -15.64 8.83
CA THR A 87 -12.23 -16.00 9.15
C THR A 87 -12.63 -17.26 8.38
N ARG A 88 -13.66 -17.97 8.83
CA ARG A 88 -14.20 -19.13 8.07
C ARG A 88 -14.63 -18.74 6.64
N GLN A 89 -15.06 -17.49 6.46
CA GLN A 89 -15.41 -16.93 5.16
C GLN A 89 -14.17 -16.79 4.26
N SER A 90 -13.05 -16.23 4.77
CA SER A 90 -11.82 -16.11 3.98
C SER A 90 -11.21 -17.47 3.59
N ARG A 91 -11.44 -18.52 4.40
CA ARG A 91 -11.05 -19.90 4.02
C ARG A 91 -11.93 -20.47 2.91
N ARG A 92 -13.24 -20.19 2.94
CA ARG A 92 -14.20 -20.62 1.92
C ARG A 92 -13.93 -19.92 0.58
N ASP A 93 -13.52 -18.65 0.63
CA ASP A 93 -13.23 -17.82 -0.54
C ASP A 93 -11.82 -18.07 -1.11
N GLY A 94 -11.04 -19.00 -0.55
CA GLY A 94 -9.67 -19.29 -0.99
C GLY A 94 -8.65 -18.19 -0.67
N LEU A 95 -9.00 -17.23 0.18
CA LEU A 95 -8.20 -16.05 0.52
C LEU A 95 -7.29 -16.30 1.74
N GLY A 96 -6.78 -17.53 1.85
CA GLY A 96 -6.06 -18.00 3.02
C GLY A 96 -4.66 -17.40 3.15
N TYR A 97 -4.50 -16.48 4.08
CA TYR A 97 -3.21 -15.92 4.51
C TYR A 97 -2.52 -16.82 5.57
N SER A 98 -1.94 -17.97 5.21
CA SER A 98 -1.24 -18.83 6.20
C SER A 98 0.27 -18.76 6.04
N GLY A 99 0.98 -18.09 6.97
CA GLY A 99 2.45 -18.17 7.08
C GLY A 99 3.23 -16.88 7.39
N TRP A 100 2.58 -15.78 7.78
CA TRP A 100 3.21 -14.45 7.78
C TRP A 100 3.92 -14.06 9.08
N ALA A 101 5.02 -14.74 9.39
CA ALA A 101 5.87 -14.38 10.55
C ALA A 101 7.19 -13.67 10.16
N HIS A 102 7.60 -13.69 8.89
CA HIS A 102 8.81 -13.02 8.41
C HIS A 102 8.47 -11.86 7.47
N GLN A 103 9.15 -10.73 7.65
CA GLN A 103 8.95 -9.48 6.90
C GLN A 103 9.34 -9.58 5.41
N ASP A 104 9.66 -10.79 4.93
CA ASP A 104 10.37 -11.08 3.69
C ASP A 104 9.55 -11.89 2.67
N THR A 105 8.25 -12.11 2.90
CA THR A 105 7.38 -12.87 1.96
C THR A 105 6.14 -12.09 1.52
N PRO A 106 5.77 -12.18 0.23
CA PRO A 106 4.80 -11.28 -0.44
C PRO A 106 3.35 -11.60 -0.05
N PRO A 107 2.47 -10.62 0.22
CA PRO A 107 1.04 -10.88 0.25
C PRO A 107 0.59 -11.33 -1.14
N VAL A 108 0.09 -12.58 -1.22
CA VAL A 108 -0.80 -12.97 -2.31
C VAL A 108 -2.11 -12.24 -2.02
N LEU A 109 -2.32 -11.12 -2.70
CA LEU A 109 -3.64 -10.50 -2.71
C LEU A 109 -4.62 -11.55 -3.28
N PRO A 110 -5.79 -11.71 -2.65
CA PRO A 110 -6.94 -12.40 -3.21
C PRO A 110 -7.02 -12.20 -4.72
N SER A 111 -7.11 -13.32 -5.44
CA SER A 111 -7.29 -13.40 -6.89
C SER A 111 -8.48 -12.60 -7.45
N LEU A 112 -9.30 -11.98 -6.60
CA LEU A 112 -10.38 -11.09 -6.98
C LEU A 112 -9.95 -9.63 -7.30
N GLY A 113 -8.71 -9.23 -7.00
CA GLY A 113 -8.22 -7.87 -7.30
C GLY A 113 -7.20 -7.75 -8.44
N ILE A 114 -6.58 -8.86 -8.86
CA ILE A 114 -5.52 -8.85 -9.87
C ILE A 114 -6.09 -8.84 -11.30
N THR A 115 -7.30 -9.36 -11.50
CA THR A 115 -7.96 -9.36 -12.81
C THR A 115 -8.24 -7.95 -13.32
N LEU A 116 -8.46 -6.97 -12.43
CA LEU A 116 -8.72 -5.58 -12.85
C LEU A 116 -7.44 -4.84 -13.28
N VAL A 117 -6.28 -5.17 -12.71
CA VAL A 117 -5.01 -4.50 -13.03
C VAL A 117 -4.37 -5.09 -14.29
N HIS A 118 -4.69 -6.34 -14.63
CA HIS A 118 -4.23 -6.96 -15.89
C HIS A 118 -4.89 -6.31 -17.12
N GLU A 119 -6.14 -5.86 -17.03
CA GLU A 119 -6.83 -5.17 -18.13
C GLU A 119 -6.46 -3.68 -18.28
N LEU A 120 -5.85 -3.06 -17.27
CA LEU A 120 -5.50 -1.63 -17.30
C LEU A 120 -4.06 -1.35 -17.73
N ILE A 121 -3.23 -2.38 -17.93
CA ILE A 121 -1.79 -2.23 -18.22
C ILE A 121 -1.36 -2.97 -19.51
N CYS A 122 -2.29 -3.62 -20.23
CA CYS A 122 -2.08 -4.14 -21.57
C CYS A 122 -2.79 -3.28 -22.62
#